data_AF-A0A821L332-F1
#
_entry.id   AF-A0A821L332-F1
#
_cell.length_a   1.000
_cell.length_b   1.000
_cell.length_c   1.000
_cell.angle_alpha   90.00
_cell.angle_beta   90.00
_cell.angle_gamma   90.00
#
_symmetry.space_group_name_H-M   'P 1'
#
loop_
_entity.id
_entity.type
_entity.pdbx_description
1 polymer ?
#
loop_
_entity_poly.entity_id
_entity_poly.type
_entity_poly.pdbx_seq_one_letter_code
_entity_poly.pdbx_strand_id
1 'polypeptide(L)'
;MNVITRYLICEHHIPLTATIIREFSQQLEASLHQQYMIPLSYLNISRTRKELKLMKSIQHRLKKGNYNLRVTDKSGVFHIGNSVDYEKKAEAYRQKTGTYIELDSNPLWSVFDKVIFFLNHLRSKKYILSWQLDKMMPKREKIQLAYLYFIPKSHKAGTPLRPIVSSMNMPTTGISKFLDKLIRPIFDKHARSTTIIDGVDLIHRLEAYTTNGHL
;
A
#
# COMPACT_ATOMS: atom_id res chain seq x y z
N MET A 1 28.43 -9.69 1.44
CA MET A 1 27.97 -8.74 2.48
C MET A 1 26.58 -9.20 2.92
N ASN A 2 26.39 -9.51 4.21
CA ASN A 2 25.11 -10.02 4.75
C ASN A 2 23.98 -9.02 4.41
N VAL A 3 22.79 -9.54 4.05
CA VAL A 3 21.60 -8.75 3.70
C VAL A 3 21.28 -7.73 4.80
N ILE A 4 21.46 -8.10 6.06
CA ILE A 4 21.28 -7.25 7.25
C ILE A 4 22.32 -6.12 7.27
N THR A 5 23.60 -6.45 7.07
CA THR A 5 24.67 -5.44 7.00
C THR A 5 24.42 -4.43 5.88
N ARG A 6 23.99 -4.91 4.70
CA ARG A 6 23.64 -4.04 3.57
C ARG A 6 22.43 -3.15 3.90
N TYR A 7 21.40 -3.67 4.55
CA TYR A 7 20.24 -2.90 4.98
C TYR A 7 20.62 -1.81 5.98
N LEU A 8 21.40 -2.12 7.02
CA LEU A 8 21.84 -1.17 8.04
C LEU A 8 22.71 -0.04 7.46
N ILE A 9 23.55 -0.35 6.46
CA ILE A 9 24.38 0.65 5.78
C ILE A 9 23.52 1.55 4.88
N CYS A 10 22.64 0.95 4.08
CA CYS A 10 21.88 1.68 3.07
C CYS A 10 20.75 2.52 3.66
N GLU A 11 20.06 2.02 4.69
CA GLU A 11 18.87 2.67 5.25
C GLU A 11 19.17 3.46 6.52
N HIS A 12 20.21 3.09 7.29
CA HIS A 12 20.55 3.72 8.56
C HIS A 12 21.93 4.39 8.59
N HIS A 13 22.65 4.43 7.44
CA HIS A 13 23.93 5.13 7.26
C HIS A 13 25.03 4.79 8.29
N ILE A 14 25.03 3.57 8.83
CA ILE A 14 25.98 3.16 9.88
C ILE A 14 27.33 2.78 9.23
N PRO A 15 28.49 3.27 9.73
CA PRO A 15 29.80 2.99 9.15
C PRO A 15 30.20 1.51 9.21
N LEU A 16 30.68 0.97 8.08
CA LEU A 16 31.08 -0.45 7.91
C LEU A 16 32.15 -0.91 8.95
N THR A 17 32.99 0.01 9.43
CA THR A 17 34.06 -0.26 10.39
C THR A 17 33.58 -0.37 11.84
N ALA A 18 32.33 -0.04 12.13
CA ALA A 18 31.78 -0.16 13.47
C ALA A 18 31.62 -1.64 13.83
N THR A 19 32.42 -2.13 14.78
CA THR A 19 32.38 -3.50 15.33
C THR A 19 30.97 -3.89 15.78
N ILE A 20 30.21 -2.91 16.27
CA ILE A 20 28.81 -3.00 16.68
C ILE A 20 27.91 -3.54 15.54
N ILE A 21 28.11 -3.16 14.28
CA ILE A 21 27.29 -3.67 13.15
C ILE A 21 27.53 -5.17 12.97
N ARG A 22 28.80 -5.59 13.02
CA ARG A 22 29.15 -7.00 12.82
C ARG A 22 28.56 -7.86 13.93
N GLU A 23 28.73 -7.43 15.18
CA GLU A 23 28.18 -8.12 16.36
C GLU A 23 26.65 -8.15 16.33
N PHE A 24 25.99 -7.02 16.09
CA PHE A 24 24.53 -6.96 16.00
C PHE A 24 23.98 -7.80 14.85
N SER A 25 24.62 -7.73 13.67
CA SER A 25 24.22 -8.53 12.50
C SER A 25 24.36 -10.02 12.78
N GLN A 26 25.43 -10.45 13.46
CA GLN A 26 25.65 -11.84 13.86
C GLN A 26 24.64 -12.30 14.91
N GLN A 27 24.36 -11.49 15.93
CA GLN A 27 23.37 -11.80 16.97
C GLN A 27 21.95 -11.89 16.40
N LEU A 28 21.60 -10.98 15.49
CA LEU A 28 20.30 -10.98 14.82
C LEU A 28 20.16 -12.21 13.92
N GLU A 29 21.18 -12.50 13.12
CA GLU A 29 21.21 -13.69 12.26
C GLU A 29 21.11 -14.98 13.07
N ALA A 30 21.84 -15.10 14.19
CA ALA A 30 21.75 -16.23 15.10
C ALA A 30 20.34 -16.35 15.73
N SER A 31 19.76 -15.24 16.17
CA SER A 31 18.41 -15.22 16.76
C SER A 31 17.32 -15.61 15.76
N LEU A 32 17.40 -15.08 14.54
CA LEU A 32 16.48 -15.42 13.46
C LEU A 32 16.64 -16.88 13.03
N HIS A 33 17.88 -17.36 12.89
CA HIS A 33 18.16 -18.75 12.55
C HIS A 33 17.66 -19.69 13.65
N GLN A 34 17.88 -19.37 14.92
CA GLN A 34 17.36 -20.13 16.05
C GLN A 34 15.83 -20.16 16.04
N GLN A 35 15.16 -19.01 15.87
CA GLN A 35 13.70 -18.96 15.78
C GLN A 35 13.16 -19.75 14.58
N TYR A 36 13.83 -19.71 13.43
CA TYR A 36 13.42 -20.42 12.23
C TYR A 36 13.62 -21.94 12.33
N MET A 37 14.68 -22.37 13.02
CA MET A 37 15.00 -23.78 13.22
C MET A 37 14.24 -24.42 14.39
N ILE A 38 13.66 -23.63 15.31
CA ILE A 38 12.78 -24.15 16.35
C ILE A 38 11.50 -24.70 15.68
N PRO A 39 11.22 -26.01 15.78
CA PRO A 39 10.00 -26.57 15.23
C PRO A 39 8.80 -25.97 15.96
N LEU A 40 7.75 -25.63 15.19
CA LEU A 40 6.49 -25.16 15.76
C LEU A 40 5.96 -26.20 16.76
N SER A 41 5.54 -25.73 17.94
CA SER A 41 4.94 -26.61 18.94
C SER A 41 3.73 -27.34 18.34
N TYR A 42 3.49 -28.59 18.77
CA TYR A 42 2.33 -29.36 18.34
C TYR A 42 1.00 -28.60 18.57
N LEU A 43 0.92 -27.85 19.68
CA LEU A 43 -0.24 -27.00 19.99
C LEU A 43 -0.46 -25.91 18.94
N ASN A 44 0.60 -25.21 18.53
CA ASN A 44 0.53 -24.18 17.48
C ASN A 44 0.10 -24.80 16.14
N ILE A 45 0.69 -25.94 15.76
CA ILE A 45 0.31 -26.64 14.52
C ILE A 45 -1.17 -27.06 14.57
N SER A 46 -1.63 -27.62 15.69
CA SER A 46 -3.02 -28.03 15.88
C SER A 46 -3.98 -26.83 15.83
N ARG A 47 -3.63 -25.72 16.48
CA ARG A 47 -4.39 -24.46 16.45
C ARG A 47 -4.48 -23.91 15.04
N THR A 48 -3.36 -23.78 14.32
CA THR A 48 -3.34 -23.30 12.93
C THR A 48 -4.21 -24.16 12.02
N ARG A 49 -4.18 -25.49 12.19
CA ARG A 49 -5.06 -26.39 11.42
C ARG A 49 -6.54 -26.16 11.72
N LYS A 50 -6.91 -25.92 12.99
CA LYS A 50 -8.29 -25.60 13.38
C LYS A 50 -8.73 -24.25 12.81
N GLU A 51 -7.91 -23.21 12.93
CA GLU A 51 -8.18 -21.87 12.41
C GLU A 51 -8.34 -21.90 10.88
N LEU A 52 -7.49 -22.63 10.17
CA LEU A 52 -7.57 -22.80 8.72
C LEU A 52 -8.88 -23.51 8.30
N LYS A 53 -9.30 -24.55 9.04
CA LYS A 53 -10.60 -25.21 8.82
C LYS A 53 -11.76 -24.23 9.05
N LEU A 54 -11.71 -23.43 10.12
CA LEU A 54 -12.72 -22.42 10.42
C LEU A 54 -12.81 -21.37 9.31
N MET A 55 -11.66 -20.83 8.87
CA MET A 55 -11.60 -19.86 7.78
C MET A 55 -12.21 -20.40 6.49
N LYS A 56 -11.86 -21.64 6.10
CA LYS A 56 -12.45 -22.31 4.93
C LYS A 56 -13.97 -22.46 5.07
N SER A 57 -14.44 -22.82 6.26
CA SER A 57 -15.87 -22.96 6.56
C SER A 57 -16.62 -21.62 6.44
N ILE A 58 -16.05 -20.53 6.98
CA ILE A 58 -16.60 -19.18 6.86
C ILE A 58 -16.65 -18.75 5.39
N GLN A 59 -15.55 -18.90 4.64
CA GLN A 59 -15.50 -18.57 3.21
C GLN A 59 -16.54 -19.35 2.41
N HIS A 60 -16.72 -20.64 2.69
CA HIS A 60 -17.73 -21.46 2.03
C HIS A 60 -19.16 -20.95 2.32
N ARG A 61 -19.48 -20.65 3.58
CA ARG A 61 -20.81 -20.11 3.95
C ARG A 61 -21.09 -18.75 3.32
N LEU A 62 -20.10 -17.85 3.30
CA LEU A 62 -20.23 -16.53 2.67
C LEU A 62 -20.53 -16.67 1.18
N LYS A 63 -19.79 -17.54 0.46
CA LYS A 63 -20.05 -17.81 -0.96
C LYS A 63 -21.42 -18.41 -1.19
N LYS A 64 -21.80 -19.44 -0.41
CA LYS A 64 -23.10 -20.10 -0.54
C LYS A 64 -24.28 -19.15 -0.30
N GLY A 65 -24.14 -18.24 0.66
CA GLY A 65 -25.18 -17.25 1.00
C GLY A 65 -25.13 -15.97 0.19
N ASN A 66 -24.21 -15.85 -0.79
CA ASN A 66 -23.96 -14.62 -1.54
C ASN A 66 -23.78 -13.39 -0.63
N TYR A 67 -22.91 -13.53 0.37
CA TYR A 67 -22.58 -12.47 1.32
C TYR A 67 -21.19 -11.90 1.04
N ASN A 68 -21.10 -10.58 1.11
CA ASN A 68 -19.87 -9.80 1.06
C ASN A 68 -19.39 -9.46 2.47
N LEU A 69 -18.16 -9.87 2.78
CA LEU A 69 -17.45 -9.47 4.00
C LEU A 69 -16.50 -8.31 3.67
N ARG A 70 -16.68 -7.16 4.34
CA ARG A 70 -15.82 -5.98 4.15
C ARG A 70 -15.48 -5.33 5.49
N VAL A 71 -14.32 -4.69 5.58
CA VAL A 71 -14.01 -3.78 6.68
C VAL A 71 -14.84 -2.51 6.51
N THR A 72 -15.30 -1.94 7.61
CA THR A 72 -16.09 -0.70 7.63
C THR A 72 -15.20 0.54 7.60
N ASP A 73 -15.80 1.65 7.19
CA ASP A 73 -15.12 2.91 6.92
C ASP A 73 -14.45 3.60 8.12
N LYS A 74 -15.04 3.51 9.33
CA LYS A 74 -14.57 4.29 10.50
C LYS A 74 -14.29 3.44 11.74
N SER A 75 -14.99 2.33 11.92
CA SER A 75 -14.94 1.56 13.16
C SER A 75 -13.99 0.37 13.09
N GLY A 76 -13.35 0.10 11.94
CA GLY A 76 -12.44 -1.05 11.78
C GLY A 76 -13.11 -2.42 11.93
N VAL A 77 -14.43 -2.47 12.13
CA VAL A 77 -15.19 -3.71 12.29
C VAL A 77 -15.54 -4.30 10.93
N PHE A 78 -15.85 -5.59 10.93
CA PHE A 78 -16.36 -6.29 9.75
C PHE A 78 -17.86 -6.04 9.56
N HIS A 79 -18.25 -5.85 8.31
CA HIS A 79 -19.63 -5.81 7.85
C HIS A 79 -19.87 -7.01 6.93
N ILE A 80 -20.92 -7.76 7.23
CA ILE A 80 -21.45 -8.83 6.39
C ILE A 80 -22.74 -8.31 5.77
N GLY A 81 -22.76 -8.16 4.45
CA GLY A 81 -23.92 -7.69 3.70
C GLY A 81 -24.23 -8.62 2.53
N ASN A 82 -25.45 -8.56 2.00
CA ASN A 82 -25.82 -9.31 0.80
C ASN A 82 -25.15 -8.70 -0.44
N SER A 83 -24.63 -9.53 -1.34
CA SER A 83 -23.96 -9.04 -2.56
C SER A 83 -24.88 -8.27 -3.50
N VAL A 84 -26.16 -8.66 -3.59
CA VAL A 84 -27.15 -7.99 -4.45
C VAL A 84 -27.44 -6.58 -3.95
N ASP A 85 -27.58 -6.38 -2.63
CA ASP A 85 -27.74 -5.04 -2.05
C ASP A 85 -26.50 -4.17 -2.29
N TYR A 86 -25.31 -4.77 -2.17
CA TYR A 86 -24.05 -4.09 -2.45
C TYR A 86 -23.97 -3.61 -3.91
N GLU A 87 -24.28 -4.48 -4.88
CA GLU A 87 -24.29 -4.15 -6.30
C GLU A 87 -25.35 -3.08 -6.62
N LYS A 88 -26.56 -3.21 -6.07
CA LYS A 88 -27.62 -2.21 -6.24
C LYS A 88 -27.20 -0.83 -5.73
N LYS A 89 -26.53 -0.76 -4.57
CA LYS A 89 -26.01 0.49 -4.01
C LYS A 89 -24.84 1.06 -4.82
N ALA A 90 -23.96 0.20 -5.34
CA ALA A 90 -22.88 0.61 -6.22
C ALA A 90 -23.41 1.21 -7.53
N GLU A 91 -24.42 0.57 -8.13
CA GLU A 91 -25.05 1.04 -9.36
C GLU A 91 -25.84 2.34 -9.14
N ALA A 92 -26.60 2.45 -8.04
CA ALA A 92 -27.28 3.68 -7.67
C ALA A 92 -26.28 4.85 -7.48
N TYR A 93 -25.09 4.58 -6.92
CA TYR A 93 -24.02 5.56 -6.83
C TYR A 93 -23.50 5.98 -8.21
N ARG A 94 -23.27 5.01 -9.11
CA ARG A 94 -22.79 5.25 -10.48
C ARG A 94 -23.77 6.13 -11.26
N GLN A 95 -25.06 5.76 -11.27
CA GLN A 95 -26.12 6.51 -11.96
C GLN A 95 -26.29 7.92 -11.40
N LYS A 96 -26.26 8.06 -10.06
CA LYS A 96 -26.43 9.36 -9.39
C LYS A 96 -25.29 10.34 -9.71
N THR A 97 -24.05 9.86 -9.78
CA THR A 97 -22.86 10.72 -9.88
C THR A 97 -22.36 10.90 -11.30
N GLY A 98 -22.64 9.95 -12.21
CA GLY A 98 -22.12 9.96 -13.59
C GLY A 98 -20.59 9.99 -13.68
N THR A 99 -19.88 9.74 -12.58
CA THR A 99 -18.43 9.96 -12.48
C THR A 99 -17.61 8.81 -13.07
N TYR A 100 -18.19 7.62 -13.11
CA TYR A 100 -17.51 6.40 -13.55
C TYR A 100 -18.34 5.67 -14.59
N ILE A 101 -17.66 5.12 -15.59
CA ILE A 101 -18.24 4.26 -16.62
C ILE A 101 -17.73 2.84 -16.43
N GLU A 102 -18.56 1.87 -16.79
CA GLU A 102 -18.13 0.49 -16.90
C GLU A 102 -17.25 0.33 -18.14
N LEU A 103 -16.21 -0.50 -18.04
CA LEU A 103 -15.30 -0.75 -19.15
C LEU A 103 -15.72 -2.04 -19.85
N ASP A 104 -15.82 -2.01 -21.18
CA ASP A 104 -16.19 -3.18 -21.99
C ASP A 104 -15.14 -4.30 -21.94
N SER A 105 -13.88 -3.94 -21.66
CA SER A 105 -12.76 -4.90 -21.58
C SER A 105 -11.71 -4.42 -20.60
N ASN A 106 -10.82 -5.33 -20.17
CA ASN A 106 -9.74 -5.02 -19.24
C ASN A 106 -8.54 -4.36 -19.98
N PRO A 107 -8.27 -3.05 -19.79
CA PRO A 107 -7.20 -2.34 -20.50
C PRO A 107 -5.80 -2.54 -19.89
N LEU A 108 -5.62 -3.40 -18.88
CA LEU A 108 -4.37 -3.50 -18.11
C LEU A 108 -3.14 -3.65 -19.00
N TRP A 109 -3.17 -4.59 -19.95
CA TRP A 109 -2.04 -4.86 -20.82
C TRP A 109 -1.82 -3.75 -21.85
N SER A 110 -2.90 -3.17 -22.38
CA SER A 110 -2.80 -2.00 -23.26
C SER A 110 -2.12 -0.81 -22.56
N VAL A 111 -2.48 -0.54 -21.30
CA VAL A 111 -1.85 0.52 -20.49
C VAL A 111 -0.40 0.16 -20.16
N PHE A 112 -0.13 -1.10 -19.81
CA PHE A 112 1.23 -1.58 -19.53
C PHE A 112 2.16 -1.40 -20.73
N ASP A 113 1.74 -1.83 -21.92
CA ASP A 113 2.53 -1.72 -23.15
C ASP A 113 2.78 -0.25 -23.52
N LYS A 114 1.76 0.61 -23.37
CA LYS A 114 1.91 2.07 -23.55
C LYS A 114 2.95 2.66 -22.61
N VAL A 115 2.96 2.25 -21.35
CA VAL A 115 3.95 2.72 -20.37
C VAL A 115 5.36 2.25 -20.73
N ILE A 116 5.53 0.98 -21.08
CA ILE A 116 6.83 0.45 -21.51
C ILE A 116 7.33 1.18 -22.75
N PHE A 117 6.48 1.32 -23.76
CA PHE A 117 6.81 2.03 -24.99
C PHE A 117 7.25 3.47 -24.70
N PHE A 118 6.48 4.19 -23.87
CA PHE A 118 6.80 5.56 -23.48
C PHE A 118 8.16 5.66 -22.77
N LEU A 119 8.41 4.79 -21.78
CA LEU A 119 9.67 4.79 -21.04
C LEU A 119 10.88 4.45 -21.92
N ASN A 120 10.74 3.46 -22.80
CA ASN A 120 11.78 3.11 -23.77
C ASN A 120 12.02 4.23 -24.77
N HIS A 121 10.96 4.91 -25.20
CA HIS A 121 11.07 6.09 -26.06
C HIS A 121 11.88 7.20 -25.39
N LEU A 122 11.57 7.55 -24.14
CA LEU A 122 12.34 8.53 -23.36
C LEU A 122 13.82 8.14 -23.22
N ARG A 123 14.08 6.85 -23.00
CA ARG A 123 15.45 6.34 -22.91
C ARG A 123 16.19 6.45 -24.24
N SER A 124 15.55 6.11 -25.36
CA SER A 124 16.14 6.19 -26.70
C SER A 124 16.53 7.62 -27.09
N LYS A 125 15.74 8.61 -26.64
CA LYS A 125 16.01 10.05 -26.83
C LYS A 125 17.01 10.62 -25.82
N LYS A 126 17.54 9.78 -24.91
CA LYS A 126 18.46 10.17 -23.83
C LYS A 126 17.89 11.22 -22.86
N TYR A 127 16.56 11.34 -22.76
CA TYR A 127 15.91 12.21 -21.78
C TYR A 127 15.98 11.66 -20.35
N ILE A 128 16.15 10.34 -20.21
CA ILE A 128 16.31 9.68 -18.92
C ILE A 128 17.52 8.74 -18.90
N LEU A 129 18.11 8.62 -17.73
CA LEU A 129 19.22 7.71 -17.42
C LEU A 129 18.71 6.28 -17.16
N SER A 130 19.60 5.28 -17.27
CA SER A 130 19.24 3.87 -17.09
C SER A 130 18.62 3.61 -15.72
N TRP A 131 19.22 4.15 -14.66
CA TRP A 131 18.72 3.96 -13.29
C TRP A 131 17.33 4.60 -13.07
N GLN A 132 16.99 5.65 -13.83
CA GLN A 132 15.66 6.29 -13.77
C GLN A 132 14.63 5.39 -14.46
N LEU A 133 14.99 4.82 -15.61
CA LEU A 133 14.19 3.82 -16.30
C LEU A 133 13.88 2.64 -15.38
N ASP A 134 14.90 2.06 -14.74
CA ASP A 134 14.76 0.90 -13.85
C ASP A 134 13.84 1.18 -12.66
N LYS A 135 13.85 2.42 -12.14
CA LYS A 135 12.95 2.84 -11.05
C LYS A 135 11.50 3.01 -11.50
N MET A 136 11.27 3.44 -12.73
CA MET A 136 9.93 3.71 -13.26
C MET A 136 9.28 2.49 -13.92
N MET A 137 10.09 1.52 -14.36
CA MET A 137 9.62 0.36 -15.12
C MET A 137 8.63 -0.49 -14.32
N PRO A 138 7.41 -0.74 -14.82
CA PRO A 138 6.45 -1.60 -14.14
C PRO A 138 6.89 -3.06 -14.16
N LYS A 139 6.68 -3.76 -13.04
CA LYS A 139 7.01 -5.19 -12.91
C LYS A 139 5.78 -6.03 -13.24
N ARG A 140 5.84 -6.79 -14.33
CA ARG A 140 4.73 -7.60 -14.87
C ARG A 140 4.01 -8.46 -13.82
N GLU A 141 4.74 -9.06 -12.89
CA GLU A 141 4.20 -9.93 -11.83
C GLU A 141 3.40 -9.19 -10.75
N LYS A 142 3.57 -7.87 -10.64
CA LYS A 142 3.00 -7.06 -9.55
C LYS A 142 1.96 -6.06 -10.02
N ILE A 143 1.77 -5.88 -11.33
CA ILE A 143 0.84 -4.87 -11.84
C ILE A 143 -0.61 -5.24 -11.58
N GLN A 144 -1.43 -4.22 -11.33
CA GLN A 144 -2.88 -4.35 -11.23
C GLN A 144 -3.57 -3.15 -11.87
N LEU A 145 -4.74 -3.35 -12.47
CA LEU A 145 -5.55 -2.25 -12.96
C LEU A 145 -6.20 -1.52 -11.78
N ALA A 146 -6.36 -0.20 -11.88
CA ALA A 146 -7.19 0.50 -10.91
C ALA A 146 -8.63 -0.03 -10.95
N TYR A 147 -9.22 -0.22 -9.77
CA TYR A 147 -10.60 -0.68 -9.66
C TYR A 147 -11.35 0.12 -8.60
N LEU A 148 -12.63 0.35 -8.90
CA LEU A 148 -13.58 0.94 -7.97
C LEU A 148 -14.14 -0.16 -7.08
N TYR A 149 -14.07 0.03 -5.77
CA TYR A 149 -14.78 -0.79 -4.80
C TYR A 149 -15.44 0.10 -3.77
N PHE A 150 -16.29 -0.49 -2.93
CA PHE A 150 -17.08 0.25 -1.98
C PHE A 150 -16.88 -0.26 -0.56
N ILE A 151 -16.82 0.69 0.39
CA ILE A 151 -16.69 0.42 1.82
C ILE A 151 -18.00 0.81 2.53
N PRO A 152 -18.59 -0.07 3.36
CA PRO A 152 -19.82 0.23 4.07
C PRO A 152 -19.62 1.26 5.19
N LYS A 153 -20.49 2.28 5.22
CA LYS A 153 -20.59 3.27 6.30
C LYS A 153 -21.62 2.80 7.34
N SER A 154 -21.25 1.80 8.15
CA SER A 154 -22.12 1.20 9.17
C SER A 154 -22.65 2.18 10.23
N HIS A 155 -21.98 3.31 10.42
CA HIS A 155 -22.39 4.39 11.33
C HIS A 155 -23.48 5.32 10.75
N LYS A 156 -24.00 5.05 9.54
CA LYS A 156 -25.06 5.84 8.91
C LYS A 156 -26.29 4.97 8.63
N ALA A 157 -27.48 5.55 8.77
CA ALA A 157 -28.74 4.88 8.46
C ALA A 157 -28.74 4.30 7.04
N GLY A 158 -29.23 3.06 6.89
CA GLY A 158 -29.23 2.33 5.62
C GLY A 158 -27.86 1.81 5.16
N THR A 159 -26.78 2.02 5.94
CA THR A 159 -25.40 1.61 5.62
C THR A 159 -25.02 1.94 4.17
N PRO A 160 -24.93 3.24 3.82
CA PRO A 160 -24.52 3.67 2.50
C PRO A 160 -23.07 3.28 2.23
N LEU A 161 -22.72 3.23 0.94
CA LEU A 161 -21.41 2.85 0.47
C LEU A 161 -20.51 4.07 0.25
N ARG A 162 -19.22 3.97 0.63
CA ARG A 162 -18.16 4.90 0.24
C ARG A 162 -17.44 4.36 -1.00
N PRO A 163 -17.43 5.07 -2.15
CA PRO A 163 -16.60 4.69 -3.28
C PRO A 163 -15.12 4.85 -2.93
N ILE A 164 -14.29 3.89 -3.31
CA ILE A 164 -12.83 3.96 -3.21
C ILE A 164 -12.24 3.45 -4.52
N VAL A 165 -11.40 4.26 -5.13
CA VAL A 165 -10.59 3.84 -6.28
C VAL A 165 -9.25 3.34 -5.76
N SER A 166 -9.02 2.04 -5.82
CA SER A 166 -7.69 1.49 -5.57
C SER A 166 -6.87 1.63 -6.83
N SER A 167 -5.80 2.43 -6.79
CA SER A 167 -4.84 2.58 -7.88
C SER A 167 -3.46 2.03 -7.50
N MET A 168 -3.43 1.07 -6.56
CA MET A 168 -2.19 0.43 -6.12
C MET A 168 -1.60 -0.43 -7.23
N ASN A 169 -0.28 -0.32 -7.40
CA ASN A 169 0.51 -1.10 -8.37
C ASN A 169 0.04 -0.97 -9.83
N MET A 170 -0.52 0.17 -10.22
CA MET A 170 -0.76 0.43 -11.63
C MET A 170 0.55 0.52 -12.42
N PRO A 171 0.53 0.29 -13.74
CA PRO A 171 1.70 0.47 -14.59
C PRO A 171 2.36 1.85 -14.45
N THR A 172 1.58 2.89 -14.14
CA THR A 172 2.06 4.27 -13.96
C THR A 172 2.62 4.57 -12.57
N THR A 173 2.48 3.69 -11.58
CA THR A 173 2.87 3.97 -10.18
C THR A 173 4.37 4.29 -10.04
N GLY A 174 5.24 3.61 -10.80
CA GLY A 174 6.68 3.89 -10.80
C GLY A 174 7.00 5.31 -11.27
N ILE A 175 6.33 5.76 -12.34
CA ILE A 175 6.44 7.12 -12.87
C ILE A 175 5.96 8.14 -11.84
N SER A 176 4.78 7.94 -11.25
CA SER A 176 4.23 8.87 -10.24
C SER A 176 5.17 9.01 -9.02
N LYS A 177 5.71 7.89 -8.51
CA LYS A 177 6.68 7.92 -7.40
C LYS A 177 7.98 8.62 -7.77
N PHE A 178 8.41 8.50 -9.02
CA PHE A 178 9.61 9.18 -9.49
C PHE A 178 9.38 10.70 -9.61
N LEU A 179 8.25 11.10 -10.19
CA LEU A 179 7.85 12.51 -10.30
C LEU A 179 7.68 13.16 -8.92
N ASP A 180 7.04 12.47 -7.98
CA ASP A 180 6.87 12.94 -6.61
C ASP A 180 8.23 13.28 -5.96
N LYS A 181 9.24 12.42 -6.14
CA LYS A 181 10.61 12.68 -5.66
C LYS A 181 11.28 13.87 -6.33
N LEU A 182 11.00 14.12 -7.61
CA LEU A 182 11.55 15.27 -8.34
C LEU A 182 10.91 16.59 -7.91
N ILE A 183 9.61 16.57 -7.60
CA ILE A 183 8.85 17.77 -7.21
C ILE A 183 9.04 18.08 -5.72
N ARG A 184 9.34 17.07 -4.90
CA ARG A 184 9.46 17.21 -3.44
C ARG A 184 10.36 18.37 -2.98
N PRO A 185 11.55 18.62 -3.54
CA PRO A 185 12.37 19.77 -3.14
C PRO A 185 11.70 21.13 -3.37
N ILE A 186 10.88 21.26 -4.42
CA ILE A 186 10.12 22.48 -4.73
C ILE A 186 9.02 22.66 -3.68
N PHE A 187 8.31 21.58 -3.35
CA PHE A 187 7.33 21.59 -2.28
C PHE A 187 7.96 21.98 -0.94
N ASP A 188 9.11 21.39 -0.61
CA ASP A 188 9.79 21.67 0.66
C ASP A 188 10.31 23.12 0.72
N LYS A 189 10.71 23.71 -0.40
CA LYS A 189 11.13 25.11 -0.46
C LYS A 189 9.98 26.10 -0.23
N HIS A 190 8.81 25.82 -0.77
CA HIS A 190 7.73 26.82 -0.85
C HIS A 190 6.56 26.57 0.11
N ALA A 191 6.28 25.31 0.45
CA ALA A 191 5.09 24.93 1.22
C ALA A 191 5.43 24.34 2.59
N ARG A 192 6.69 23.94 2.85
CA ARG A 192 7.08 23.29 4.11
C ARG A 192 6.76 24.13 5.33
N SER A 193 7.03 25.43 5.32
CA SER A 193 6.74 26.33 6.45
C SER A 193 5.25 26.32 6.81
N THR A 194 4.37 26.21 5.83
CA THR A 194 2.91 26.24 6.04
C THR A 194 2.28 24.86 6.22
N THR A 195 2.98 23.78 5.90
CA THR A 195 2.43 22.42 5.91
C THR A 195 2.92 21.63 7.12
N ILE A 196 1.96 21.14 7.91
CA ILE A 196 2.16 20.12 8.94
C ILE A 196 2.16 18.75 8.25
N ILE A 197 3.25 18.01 8.40
CA ILE A 197 3.45 16.72 7.70
C ILE A 197 2.74 15.57 8.43
N ASP A 198 2.86 15.55 9.76
CA ASP A 198 2.30 14.48 10.60
C ASP A 198 2.08 14.98 12.05
N GLY A 199 1.63 14.08 12.92
CA GLY A 199 1.36 14.40 14.32
C GLY A 199 2.62 14.76 15.12
N VAL A 200 3.79 14.24 14.74
CA VAL A 200 5.06 14.55 15.43
C VAL A 200 5.55 15.94 15.01
N ASP A 201 5.48 16.24 13.71
CA ASP A 201 5.76 17.58 13.16
C ASP A 201 4.83 18.64 13.76
N LEU A 202 3.55 18.29 14.00
CA LEU A 202 2.61 19.15 14.69
C LEU A 202 3.06 19.46 16.12
N ILE A 203 3.40 18.44 16.90
CA ILE A 203 3.83 18.61 18.30
C ILE A 203 5.07 19.49 18.37
N HIS A 204 6.10 19.20 17.58
CA HIS A 204 7.32 20.01 17.56
C HIS A 204 7.07 21.48 17.19
N ARG A 205 6.15 21.75 16.26
CA ARG A 205 5.77 23.13 15.90
C ARG A 205 5.02 23.84 17.02
N LEU A 206 4.16 23.13 17.74
CA LEU A 206 3.45 23.68 18.89
C LEU A 206 4.41 23.99 20.05
N GLU A 207 5.40 23.14 20.29
CA GLU A 207 6.46 23.39 21.28
C GLU A 207 7.33 24.61 20.91
N ALA A 208 7.69 24.72 19.63
CA ALA A 208 8.39 25.90 19.11
C ALA A 208 7.53 27.17 19.24
N TYR A 209 6.21 27.07 19.00
CA TYR A 209 5.26 28.18 19.19
C TYR A 209 5.21 28.63 20.65
N THR A 210 5.12 27.70 21.61
CA THR A 210 5.10 28.05 23.04
C THR A 210 6.37 28.77 23.50
N THR A 211 7.49 28.55 22.81
CA THR A 211 8.78 29.16 23.14
C THR A 211 8.97 30.52 22.44
N ASN A 212 8.49 30.66 21.20
CA ASN A 212 8.81 31.80 20.32
C ASN A 212 7.61 32.71 19.99
N GLY A 213 6.40 32.35 20.41
CA GLY A 213 5.17 33.15 20.23
C GLY A 213 4.56 33.15 18.82
N HIS A 214 5.23 32.56 17.82
CA HIS A 214 4.79 32.48 16.43
C HIS A 214 5.07 31.11 15.80
N LEU A 215 4.24 30.71 14.84
CA LEU A 215 4.31 29.43 14.12
C LEU A 215 5.18 29.55 12.87
#